data_AF-A0A9E6WEZ8-F1
#
_entry.id   AF-A0A9E6WEZ8-F1
#
_cell.length_a   1.000
_cell.length_b   1.000
_cell.length_c   1.000
_cell.angle_alpha   90.00
_cell.angle_beta   90.00
_cell.angle_gamma   90.00
#
_symmetry.space_group_name_H-M   'P 1'
#
loop_
_entity.id
_entity.type
_entity.pdbx_description
1 polymer ?
#
loop_
_entity_poly.entity_id
_entity_poly.type
_entity_poly.pdbx_seq_one_letter_code
_entity_poly.pdbx_strand_id
1 'polypeptide(L)'
;MKVLLVLICLTLVSCATVPLEPDEPATRALVADSTLPPMKTFQAPRPQAPRLSNGTIAADFLDLHFMLESGRDLPVLTRFEGPITVAVTGAPPPTLAADLARLLNRLRGEAGIDIRQIGAAEGTPNI
;
A
#
# COMPACT_ATOMS: atom_id res chain seq x y z
N MET A 1 36.02 -43.95 -29.23
CA MET A 1 36.77 -43.68 -27.97
C MET A 1 37.13 -42.20 -27.77
N LYS A 2 37.65 -41.48 -28.78
CA LYS A 2 38.01 -40.04 -28.63
C LYS A 2 36.82 -39.12 -28.26
N VAL A 3 35.64 -39.34 -28.85
CA VAL A 3 34.43 -38.55 -28.56
C VAL A 3 33.90 -38.78 -27.14
N LEU A 4 33.99 -40.01 -26.63
CA LEU A 4 33.60 -40.34 -25.26
C LEU A 4 34.52 -39.67 -24.22
N LEU A 5 35.82 -39.60 -24.52
CA LEU A 5 36.80 -38.94 -23.66
C LEU A 5 36.61 -37.42 -23.61
N VAL A 6 36.22 -36.81 -24.74
CA VAL A 6 35.89 -35.37 -24.80
C VAL A 6 34.63 -35.04 -23.98
N LEU A 7 33.60 -35.88 -24.05
CA LEU A 7 32.36 -35.70 -23.25
C LEU A 7 32.61 -35.81 -21.74
N ILE A 8 33.47 -36.74 -21.31
CA ILE A 8 33.84 -36.88 -19.89
C ILE A 8 34.63 -35.66 -19.40
N CYS A 9 35.61 -35.17 -20.17
CA CYS A 9 36.33 -33.93 -19.84
C CYS A 9 35.41 -32.70 -19.76
N LEU A 10 34.36 -32.63 -20.59
CA LEU A 10 33.42 -31.51 -20.58
C LEU A 10 32.58 -31.47 -19.28
N THR A 11 32.23 -32.63 -18.72
CA THR A 11 31.48 -32.70 -17.45
C THR A 11 32.32 -32.33 -16.23
N LEU A 12 33.65 -32.42 -16.31
CA LEU A 12 34.56 -32.10 -15.19
C LEU A 12 34.82 -30.59 -15.03
N VAL A 13 34.58 -29.77 -16.07
CA VAL A 13 34.79 -28.31 -16.02
C VAL A 13 33.61 -27.55 -15.38
N SER A 14 32.44 -28.18 -15.26
CA SER A 14 31.24 -27.53 -14.68
C SER A 14 31.36 -27.22 -13.18
N CYS A 15 32.38 -27.73 -12.48
CA CYS A 15 32.62 -27.47 -11.07
C CYS A 15 33.71 -26.42 -10.81
N ALA A 16 34.23 -25.75 -11.84
CA ALA A 16 35.20 -24.67 -11.67
C ALA A 16 34.51 -23.37 -11.19
N THR A 17 34.38 -23.28 -9.87
CA THR A 17 34.55 -22.08 -9.02
C THR A 17 34.01 -20.76 -9.58
N VAL A 18 32.82 -20.39 -9.12
CA VAL A 18 32.35 -18.99 -9.09
C VAL A 18 33.35 -18.18 -8.25
N PRO A 19 33.83 -17.01 -8.70
CA PRO A 19 34.56 -16.10 -7.83
C PRO A 19 33.65 -15.72 -6.67
N LEU A 20 33.99 -16.16 -5.46
CA LEU A 20 33.37 -15.63 -4.25
C LEU A 20 33.79 -14.17 -4.19
N GLU A 21 32.83 -13.26 -4.36
CA GLU A 21 33.00 -11.86 -3.98
C GLU A 21 33.55 -11.84 -2.55
N PRO A 22 34.49 -10.93 -2.22
CA PRO A 22 35.03 -10.83 -0.87
C PRO A 22 33.88 -10.75 0.13
N ASP A 23 33.83 -11.69 1.07
CA ASP A 23 32.94 -11.69 2.22
C ASP A 23 33.41 -10.57 3.17
N GLU A 24 33.24 -9.32 2.73
CA GLU A 24 33.33 -8.17 3.61
C GLU A 24 32.10 -8.23 4.53
N PRO A 25 32.29 -8.40 5.85
CA PRO A 25 31.16 -8.45 6.76
C PRO A 25 30.36 -7.15 6.60
N ALA A 26 29.05 -7.29 6.39
CA ALA A 26 28.12 -6.18 6.20
C ALA A 26 28.22 -5.18 7.37
N THR A 27 29.15 -4.24 7.25
CA THR A 27 29.36 -3.18 8.22
C THR A 27 28.37 -2.09 7.89
N ARG A 28 27.66 -1.62 8.91
CA ARG A 28 26.65 -0.54 8.83
C ARG A 28 27.17 0.80 8.29
N ALA A 29 28.44 0.86 7.87
CA ALA A 29 29.17 2.02 7.37
C ALA A 29 29.30 2.07 5.83
N LEU A 30 28.97 1.00 5.10
CA LEU A 30 28.74 1.14 3.66
C LEU A 30 27.32 1.69 3.47
N VAL A 31 27.21 3.02 3.49
CA VAL A 31 26.15 3.68 2.72
C VAL A 31 26.47 3.30 1.28
N ALA A 32 25.82 2.24 0.79
CA ALA A 32 25.76 2.01 -0.64
C ALA A 32 25.40 3.36 -1.27
N ASP A 33 26.23 3.82 -2.21
CA ASP A 33 25.96 4.96 -3.08
C ASP A 33 24.72 4.58 -3.92
N SER A 34 23.58 4.54 -3.24
CA SER A 34 22.36 3.98 -3.73
C SER A 34 21.62 5.17 -4.31
N THR A 35 21.82 5.35 -5.60
CA THR A 35 20.79 5.93 -6.44
C THR A 35 19.60 4.99 -6.38
N LEU A 36 18.86 5.05 -5.26
CA LEU A 36 17.68 4.22 -5.06
C LEU A 36 16.74 4.50 -6.24
N PRO A 37 16.16 3.45 -6.84
CA PRO A 37 15.18 3.64 -7.88
C PRO A 37 14.05 4.53 -7.35
N PRO A 38 13.40 5.33 -8.22
CA PRO A 38 12.31 6.19 -7.80
C PRO A 38 11.27 5.36 -7.06
N MET A 39 10.75 5.95 -5.97
CA MET A 39 9.73 5.32 -5.13
C MET A 39 8.57 4.82 -6.01
N LYS A 40 8.13 3.58 -5.75
CA LYS A 40 6.97 3.01 -6.45
C LYS A 40 5.72 3.82 -6.11
N THR A 41 4.92 4.13 -7.12
CA THR A 41 3.63 4.83 -6.95
C THR A 41 2.47 3.91 -7.34
N PHE A 42 1.31 4.16 -6.73
CA PHE A 42 0.09 3.47 -7.11
C PHE A 42 -0.37 3.93 -8.50
N GLN A 43 -0.70 2.97 -9.35
CA GLN A 43 -1.31 3.21 -10.66
C GLN A 43 -2.79 3.57 -10.52
N ALA A 44 -3.39 4.05 -11.60
CA ALA A 44 -4.82 4.34 -11.64
C ALA A 44 -5.66 3.09 -11.24
N PRO A 45 -6.62 3.22 -10.31
CA PRO A 45 -7.49 2.10 -9.91
C PRO A 45 -8.28 1.56 -11.10
N ARG A 46 -8.45 0.24 -11.15
CA ARG A 46 -9.33 -0.46 -12.10
C ARG A 46 -10.27 -1.42 -11.34
N PRO A 47 -11.24 -0.89 -10.58
CA PRO A 47 -12.13 -1.72 -9.77
C PRO A 47 -13.07 -2.53 -10.67
N GLN A 48 -13.35 -3.78 -10.27
CA GLN A 48 -14.44 -4.56 -10.84
C GLN A 48 -15.74 -4.19 -10.13
N ALA A 49 -16.82 -4.02 -10.90
CA ALA A 49 -18.14 -3.76 -10.32
C ALA A 49 -18.59 -4.93 -9.42
N PRO A 50 -19.17 -4.66 -8.25
CA PRO A 50 -19.76 -5.70 -7.41
C PRO A 50 -20.83 -6.50 -8.17
N ARG A 51 -20.90 -7.80 -7.90
CA ARG A 51 -21.94 -8.68 -8.44
C ARG A 51 -23.25 -8.60 -7.66
N LEU A 52 -23.19 -8.14 -6.41
CA LEU A 52 -24.32 -8.03 -5.50
C LEU A 52 -24.79 -6.57 -5.42
N SER A 53 -26.06 -6.38 -5.09
CA SER A 53 -26.60 -5.05 -4.83
C SER A 53 -26.00 -4.47 -3.54
N ASN A 54 -25.90 -3.15 -3.45
CA ASN A 54 -25.42 -2.48 -2.24
C ASN A 54 -26.29 -2.82 -1.01
N GLY A 55 -27.60 -3.04 -1.19
CA GLY A 55 -28.50 -3.44 -0.11
C GLY A 55 -28.22 -4.86 0.41
N THR A 56 -27.95 -5.80 -0.49
CA THR A 56 -27.56 -7.18 -0.13
C THR A 56 -26.23 -7.18 0.63
N ILE A 57 -25.23 -6.45 0.11
CA ILE A 57 -23.93 -6.32 0.77
C ILE A 57 -24.12 -5.73 2.18
N ALA A 58 -24.90 -4.66 2.31
CA ALA A 58 -25.14 -4.02 3.61
C ALA A 58 -25.79 -5.00 4.62
N ALA A 59 -26.77 -5.79 4.20
CA ALA A 59 -27.40 -6.80 5.05
C ALA A 59 -26.39 -7.86 5.52
N ASP A 60 -25.60 -8.41 4.59
CA ASP A 60 -24.56 -9.40 4.92
C ASP A 60 -23.56 -8.85 5.94
N PHE A 61 -23.17 -7.58 5.81
CA PHE A 61 -22.26 -6.94 6.78
C PHE A 61 -22.88 -6.83 8.17
N LEU A 62 -24.17 -6.47 8.29
CA LEU A 62 -24.85 -6.34 9.58
C LEU A 62 -25.06 -7.71 10.25
N ASP A 63 -25.42 -8.74 9.48
CA ASP A 63 -25.62 -10.11 9.97
C ASP A 63 -24.32 -10.75 10.46
N LEU A 64 -23.17 -10.35 9.90
CA LEU A 64 -21.83 -10.84 10.29
C LEU A 64 -21.30 -10.26 11.62
N HIS A 65 -22.17 -9.73 12.48
CA HIS A 65 -21.93 -9.44 13.91
C HIS A 65 -21.38 -8.04 14.23
N PHE A 66 -21.91 -6.98 13.62
CA PHE A 66 -21.67 -5.65 14.19
C PHE A 66 -22.45 -5.48 15.51
N MET A 67 -21.88 -6.01 16.58
CA MET A 67 -22.15 -5.57 17.93
C MET A 67 -21.11 -4.50 18.26
N LEU A 68 -21.55 -3.35 18.72
CA LEU A 68 -20.64 -2.33 19.22
C LEU A 68 -19.82 -2.91 20.37
N GLU A 69 -18.62 -2.39 20.63
CA GLU A 69 -17.78 -2.75 21.78
C GLU A 69 -18.56 -2.76 23.11
N SER A 70 -19.60 -1.92 23.21
CA SER A 70 -20.56 -1.87 24.31
C SER A 70 -21.56 -3.04 24.44
N GLY A 71 -21.54 -4.02 23.54
CA GLY A 71 -22.50 -5.14 23.51
C GLY A 71 -23.86 -4.80 22.88
N ARG A 72 -23.98 -3.70 22.16
CA ARG A 72 -25.23 -3.20 21.56
C ARG A 72 -25.29 -3.51 20.07
N ASP A 73 -26.45 -3.97 19.61
CA ASP A 73 -26.69 -4.23 18.19
C ASP A 73 -26.56 -2.95 17.35
N LEU A 74 -25.99 -3.09 16.15
CA LEU A 74 -25.96 -2.06 15.12
C LEU A 74 -27.01 -2.42 14.05
N PRO A 75 -28.29 -1.99 14.17
CA PRO A 75 -29.35 -2.42 13.26
C PRO A 75 -29.24 -1.81 11.85
N VAL A 76 -28.43 -0.76 11.71
CA VAL A 76 -28.18 -0.05 10.45
C VAL A 76 -26.74 0.44 10.40
N LEU A 77 -26.17 0.53 9.21
CA LEU A 77 -24.88 1.20 9.03
C LEU A 77 -25.02 2.67 9.44
N THR A 78 -24.16 3.11 10.34
CA THR A 78 -24.06 4.53 10.67
C THR A 78 -23.20 5.22 9.63
N ARG A 79 -23.66 6.37 9.15
CA ARG A 79 -22.93 7.24 8.26
C ARG A 79 -22.71 8.59 8.93
N PHE A 80 -21.54 9.16 8.72
CA PHE A 80 -21.29 10.55 9.04
C PHE A 80 -21.87 11.41 7.90
N GLU A 81 -22.87 12.25 8.21
CA GLU A 81 -23.59 13.09 7.24
C GLU A 81 -23.01 14.51 7.13
N GLY A 82 -22.08 14.89 8.02
CA GLY A 82 -21.47 16.22 8.02
C GLY A 82 -20.25 16.34 7.11
N PRO A 83 -19.85 17.58 6.76
CA PRO A 83 -18.59 17.82 6.07
C PRO A 83 -17.41 17.40 6.97
N ILE A 84 -16.41 16.74 6.39
CA ILE A 84 -15.21 16.26 7.06
C ILE A 84 -14.02 17.15 6.66
N THR A 85 -13.22 17.58 7.63
CA THR A 85 -12.02 18.39 7.41
C THR A 85 -10.77 17.65 7.91
N VAL A 86 -9.73 17.63 7.07
CA VAL A 86 -8.45 16.98 7.38
C VAL A 86 -7.36 18.03 7.43
N ALA A 87 -6.53 18.00 8.47
CA ALA A 87 -5.33 18.84 8.55
C ALA A 87 -4.08 17.97 8.64
N VAL A 88 -2.99 18.45 8.02
CA VAL A 88 -1.66 17.84 8.16
C VAL A 88 -0.86 18.68 9.15
N THR A 89 -0.30 18.02 10.16
CA THR A 89 0.48 18.65 11.24
C THR A 89 1.92 18.15 11.23
N GLY A 90 2.83 18.89 11.87
CA GLY A 90 4.24 18.52 11.99
C GLY A 90 5.06 18.77 10.71
N ALA A 91 6.01 17.87 10.44
CA ALA A 91 6.93 17.95 9.30
C ALA A 91 6.63 16.81 8.30
N PRO A 92 5.62 16.96 7.42
CA PRO A 92 5.24 15.92 6.49
C PRO A 92 6.34 15.67 5.45
N PRO A 93 6.56 14.42 5.03
CA PRO A 93 7.48 14.13 3.94
C PRO A 93 6.96 14.73 2.62
N PRO A 94 7.84 15.03 1.65
CA PRO A 94 7.45 15.66 0.38
C PRO A 94 6.38 14.91 -0.41
N THR A 95 6.25 13.60 -0.21
CA THR A 95 5.31 12.73 -0.92
C THR A 95 3.89 12.81 -0.38
N LEU A 96 3.72 13.18 0.90
CA LEU A 96 2.44 13.11 1.60
C LEU A 96 1.36 13.95 0.92
N ALA A 97 1.71 15.16 0.45
CA ALA A 97 0.74 16.08 -0.13
C ALA A 97 0.07 15.48 -1.39
N ALA A 98 0.87 14.88 -2.27
CA ALA A 98 0.36 14.27 -3.50
C ALA A 98 -0.48 13.01 -3.22
N ASP A 99 -0.08 12.22 -2.23
CA ASP A 99 -0.79 11.00 -1.84
C ASP A 99 -2.10 11.31 -1.11
N LEU A 100 -2.10 12.28 -0.21
CA LEU A 100 -3.31 12.77 0.45
C LEU A 100 -4.29 13.35 -0.58
N ALA A 101 -3.83 14.17 -1.52
CA ALA A 101 -4.70 14.71 -2.57
C ALA A 101 -5.36 13.59 -3.40
N ARG A 102 -4.60 12.53 -3.76
CA ARG A 102 -5.14 11.35 -4.44
C ARG A 102 -6.17 10.62 -3.58
N LEU A 103 -5.90 10.41 -2.30
CA LEU A 103 -6.82 9.76 -1.38
C LEU A 103 -8.14 10.54 -1.25
N LEU A 104 -8.07 11.84 -0.99
CA LEU A 104 -9.25 12.69 -0.85
C LEU A 104 -10.08 12.75 -2.14
N ASN A 105 -9.44 12.73 -3.31
CA ASN A 105 -10.15 12.60 -4.59
C ASN A 105 -10.92 11.29 -4.69
N ARG A 106 -10.32 10.17 -4.29
CA ARG A 106 -10.96 8.85 -4.33
C ARG A 106 -12.11 8.75 -3.34
N LEU A 107 -11.95 9.21 -2.10
CA LEU A 107 -13.04 9.18 -1.12
C LEU A 107 -14.26 9.97 -1.58
N ARG A 108 -14.05 11.11 -2.24
CA ARG A 108 -15.13 11.89 -2.86
C ARG A 108 -15.76 11.18 -4.05
N GLY A 109 -14.94 10.68 -4.98
CA GLY A 109 -15.44 10.08 -6.22
C GLY A 109 -16.05 8.69 -6.06
N GLU A 110 -15.52 7.87 -5.15
CA GLU A 110 -15.94 6.49 -4.95
C GLU A 110 -17.02 6.36 -3.87
N ALA A 111 -16.94 7.15 -2.79
CA ALA A 111 -17.82 7.02 -1.65
C ALA A 111 -18.73 8.24 -1.39
N GLY A 112 -18.61 9.32 -2.20
CA GLY A 112 -19.43 10.52 -2.02
C GLY A 112 -19.25 11.19 -0.66
N ILE A 113 -18.09 11.02 -0.03
CA ILE A 113 -17.79 11.62 1.27
C ILE A 113 -17.43 13.08 1.06
N ASP A 114 -18.16 14.02 1.68
CA ASP A 114 -17.79 15.43 1.68
C ASP A 114 -16.58 15.63 2.59
N ILE A 115 -15.38 15.49 2.02
CA ILE A 115 -14.11 15.60 2.73
C ILE A 115 -13.17 16.60 2.03
N ARG A 116 -12.56 17.48 2.82
CA ARG A 116 -11.60 18.46 2.32
C ARG A 116 -10.41 18.63 3.25
N GLN A 117 -9.25 18.89 2.66
CA GLN A 117 -8.09 19.32 3.43
C GLN A 117 -8.24 20.79 3.80
N ILE A 118 -7.87 21.16 5.03
CA ILE A 118 -7.78 22.53 5.51
C ILE A 118 -6.34 22.87 5.88
N GLY A 119 -5.95 24.13 5.68
CA GLY A 119 -4.66 24.64 6.14
C GLY A 119 -4.59 24.72 7.67
N ALA A 120 -3.38 24.64 8.23
CA ALA A 120 -3.16 24.73 9.68
C ALA A 120 -3.69 26.04 10.31
N ALA A 121 -3.86 27.10 9.50
CA ALA A 121 -4.40 28.39 9.92
C ALA A 121 -5.92 28.55 9.70
N GLU A 122 -6.56 27.62 8.99
CA GLU A 122 -7.96 27.77 8.53
C GLU A 122 -8.99 27.20 9.53
N GLY A 123 -8.57 26.40 10.51
CA GLY A 123 -9.44 25.91 11.57
C GLY A 123 -8.96 24.61 12.22
N THR A 124 -9.68 24.16 13.24
CA THR A 124 -9.49 22.84 13.85
C THR A 124 -10.13 21.78 12.94
N PRO A 125 -9.41 20.72 12.53
CA PRO A 125 -10.04 19.60 11.83
C PRO A 125 -11.16 19.02 12.69
N ASN A 126 -12.24 18.60 12.04
CA ASN A 126 -13.35 17.92 12.71
C ASN A 126 -13.21 16.41 12.55
N ILE A 127 -13.98 15.69 13.37
CA ILE A 127 -13.96 14.25 13.67
C ILE A 127 -12.73 13.75 14.42
#